data_AF-A0A9N8HLU8-F1
#
_entry.id   AF-A0A9N8HLU8-F1
#
_cell.length_a   1.000
_cell.length_b   1.000
_cell.length_c   1.000
_cell.angle_alpha   90.00
_cell.angle_beta   90.00
_cell.angle_gamma   90.00
#
_symmetry.space_group_name_H-M   'P 1'
#
loop_
_entity.id
_entity.type
_entity.pdbx_description
1 polymer ?
#
loop_
_entity_poly.entity_id
_entity_poly.type
_entity_poly.pdbx_seq_one_letter_code
_entity_poly.pdbx_strand_id
1 'polypeptide(L)'
;MAAVAKFPDYLMQEVRNLLSVVARDLVMKDRADGEKTKGQEKMKEKVFHGSHGYASILDALLEGKGHYASMFDRSPLENNREGNENCVGGYQLGLKDFFCCDESANYAVHSKGFTRDPIANNGTEPITGRNLSDRATASLACYKFALKFYDEYCPGGKFPSGKGIEDTLLYIRQKMYVQLKGGKNSKGLSRRADTGKEYTEEGIPAKYMFNGYFVFVLFGPVGLSGETLSCLSTDGSGVKRMSRAKARQKEQVARTSERAGNVSGTEKYHRGLPVKDKFNCASLAMSQLKEHKRNVRDLLMHNSAAEANLWTGLKEVNCMLDKAETRNDGMEERMLKKRKTDLLSNLDKLSRRKVELEAESDRLIQESKNSTNPVNAYYEAVGVSMYRSIPKAVNVVSKTSTTDDTSSITNQNDKSPVPTGGRTAVIISAPVRPVRLSNLPSHCSQMSQDHDDDEEEEDEDEVEDVTPPPNPWQNDDQYQEQRPAPIQRPAPIVVDQTFTGMASRLPPEQRAILLQFREKEARQKQQQQREAQRMRREKTLQEIAYQVGRSERNGGGGMMNYQAGGVYVASAPNPRDGCFVDNAQQYFEQEEEQEEEPEEV
;
A
#
# COMPACT_ATOMS: atom_id res chain seq x y z
N MET A 1 -5.72 -44.11 10.62
CA MET A 1 -5.41 -42.68 10.40
C MET A 1 -4.72 -42.17 11.65
N ALA A 2 -3.48 -41.70 11.56
CA ALA A 2 -2.81 -41.07 12.69
C ALA A 2 -3.54 -39.75 13.02
N ALA A 3 -3.85 -39.51 14.29
CA ALA A 3 -4.45 -38.24 14.69
C ALA A 3 -3.49 -37.09 14.34
N VAL A 4 -4.01 -36.03 13.71
CA VAL A 4 -3.21 -34.85 13.38
C VAL A 4 -2.78 -34.18 14.69
N ALA A 5 -1.50 -34.32 15.02
CA ALA A 5 -0.94 -33.74 16.23
C ALA A 5 -0.95 -32.21 16.14
N LYS A 6 -1.35 -31.54 17.23
CA LYS A 6 -1.25 -30.08 17.35
C LYS A 6 0.22 -29.67 17.19
N PHE A 7 0.49 -28.65 16.39
CA PHE A 7 1.85 -28.16 16.19
C PHE A 7 2.50 -27.75 17.52
N PRO A 8 3.60 -28.39 17.93
CA PRO A 8 4.24 -28.14 19.22
C PRO A 8 4.80 -26.72 19.31
N ASP A 9 4.69 -26.14 20.51
CA ASP A 9 5.12 -24.76 20.74
C ASP A 9 6.63 -24.58 20.49
N TYR A 10 7.45 -25.59 20.80
CA TYR A 10 8.89 -25.52 20.56
C TYR A 10 9.26 -25.43 19.07
N LEU A 11 8.52 -26.12 18.19
CA LEU A 11 8.69 -26.00 16.74
C LEU A 11 8.22 -24.63 16.26
N MET A 12 7.11 -24.13 16.82
CA MET A 12 6.60 -22.79 16.53
C MET A 12 7.62 -21.69 16.89
N GLN A 13 8.31 -21.83 18.02
CA GLN A 13 9.39 -20.91 18.39
C GLN A 13 10.55 -20.97 17.39
N GLU A 14 10.92 -22.16 16.89
CA GLU A 14 11.98 -22.30 15.89
C GLU A 14 11.59 -21.74 14.52
N VAL A 15 10.34 -21.92 14.09
CA VAL A 15 9.79 -21.25 12.90
C VAL A 15 9.90 -19.73 13.03
N ARG A 16 9.51 -19.17 14.18
CA ARG A 16 9.64 -17.72 14.43
C ARG A 16 11.11 -17.27 14.44
N ASN A 17 12.01 -18.08 15.00
CA ASN A 17 13.45 -17.80 15.00
C ASN A 17 14.02 -17.79 13.58
N LEU A 18 13.65 -18.77 12.76
CA LEU A 18 14.00 -18.84 11.34
C LEU A 18 13.55 -17.59 10.58
N LEU A 19 12.24 -17.28 10.65
CA LEU A 19 11.67 -16.11 9.99
C LEU A 19 12.27 -14.79 10.49
N SER A 20 12.63 -14.71 11.77
CA SER A 20 13.31 -13.54 12.35
C SER A 20 14.69 -13.31 11.72
N VAL A 21 15.46 -14.38 11.49
CA VAL A 21 16.77 -14.30 10.83
C VAL A 21 16.61 -13.91 9.36
N VAL A 22 15.64 -14.49 8.64
CA VAL A 22 15.36 -14.12 7.24
C VAL A 22 14.91 -12.66 7.14
N ALA A 23 14.01 -12.20 8.01
CA ALA A 23 13.58 -10.80 8.05
C ALA A 23 14.76 -9.85 8.30
N ARG A 24 15.68 -10.22 9.21
CA ARG A 24 16.90 -9.45 9.44
C ARG A 24 17.78 -9.42 8.20
N ASP A 25 17.99 -10.56 7.54
CA ASP A 25 18.81 -10.64 6.33
C ASP A 25 18.28 -9.75 5.20
N LEU A 26 16.99 -9.84 4.90
CA LEU A 26 16.32 -9.03 3.87
C LEU A 26 16.42 -7.53 4.18
N VAL A 27 16.16 -7.14 5.43
CA VAL A 27 16.24 -5.73 5.83
C VAL A 27 17.67 -5.21 5.68
N MET A 28 18.68 -6.01 6.01
CA MET A 28 20.09 -5.64 5.87
C MET A 28 20.55 -5.61 4.40
N LYS A 29 20.02 -6.48 3.54
CA LYS A 29 20.34 -6.50 2.10
C LYS A 29 19.74 -5.32 1.33
N ASP A 30 18.46 -5.02 1.59
CA ASP A 30 17.71 -4.15 0.67
C ASP A 30 17.71 -2.67 1.06
N ARG A 31 17.67 -2.33 2.37
CA ARG A 31 17.27 -0.97 2.80
C ARG A 31 17.86 -0.44 4.11
N ALA A 32 18.63 -1.22 4.86
CA ALA A 32 19.05 -0.82 6.22
C ALA A 32 20.49 -0.33 6.38
N ASP A 33 21.28 -0.23 5.30
CA ASP A 33 22.61 0.38 5.38
C ASP A 33 22.51 1.89 5.64
N GLY A 34 22.34 2.24 6.92
CA GLY A 34 22.21 3.61 7.42
C GLY A 34 20.93 3.92 8.20
N GLU A 35 19.92 3.05 8.14
CA GLU A 35 18.67 3.27 8.88
C GLU A 35 18.87 3.04 10.39
N LYS A 36 18.27 3.91 11.22
CA LYS A 36 18.33 3.78 12.69
C LYS A 36 17.67 2.47 13.15
N THR A 37 18.08 1.95 14.30
CA THR A 37 17.57 0.69 14.89
C THR A 37 16.04 0.58 14.86
N LYS A 38 15.33 1.65 15.25
CA LYS A 38 13.85 1.69 15.22
C LYS A 38 13.26 1.54 13.81
N GLY A 39 13.90 2.13 12.80
CA GLY A 39 13.48 2.01 11.40
C GLY A 39 13.70 0.59 10.88
N GLN A 40 14.84 -0.04 11.25
CA GLN A 40 15.10 -1.44 10.93
C GLN A 40 14.10 -2.39 11.59
N GLU A 41 13.77 -2.17 12.86
CA GLU A 41 12.73 -2.94 13.57
C GLU A 41 11.39 -2.85 12.85
N LYS A 42 10.95 -1.63 12.50
CA LYS A 42 9.70 -1.42 11.75
C LYS A 42 9.72 -2.11 10.38
N MET A 43 10.87 -2.13 9.69
CA MET A 43 10.99 -2.85 8.41
C MET A 43 10.94 -4.36 8.59
N LYS A 44 11.59 -4.92 9.63
CA LYS A 44 11.50 -6.35 9.93
C LYS A 44 10.06 -6.78 10.17
N GLU A 45 9.30 -5.97 10.92
CA GLU A 45 7.88 -6.21 11.17
C GLU A 45 7.06 -6.21 9.87
N LYS A 46 7.30 -5.23 8.99
CA LYS A 46 6.64 -5.15 7.67
C LYS A 46 6.96 -6.32 6.75
N VAL A 47 8.22 -6.79 6.73
CA VAL A 47 8.66 -7.93 5.91
C VAL A 47 8.10 -9.24 6.48
N PHE A 48 8.09 -9.37 7.81
CA PHE A 48 7.57 -10.54 8.50
C PHE A 48 6.06 -10.72 8.25
N HIS A 49 5.26 -9.71 8.60
CA HIS A 49 3.79 -9.77 8.45
C HIS A 49 3.31 -9.52 7.02
N GLY A 50 4.14 -8.93 6.17
CA GLY A 50 3.69 -8.35 4.91
C GLY A 50 3.02 -7.00 5.13
N SER A 51 3.20 -6.10 4.17
CA SER A 51 2.51 -4.80 4.15
C SER A 51 2.49 -4.26 2.73
N HIS A 52 1.86 -3.10 2.49
CA HIS A 52 1.85 -2.53 1.15
C HIS A 52 3.29 -2.31 0.63
N GLY A 53 3.64 -3.01 -0.45
CA GLY A 53 4.97 -3.00 -1.06
C GLY A 53 5.99 -3.98 -0.46
N TYR A 54 5.61 -4.83 0.49
CA TYR A 54 6.48 -5.85 1.09
C TYR A 54 5.77 -7.21 1.10
N ALA A 55 6.34 -8.19 0.40
CA ALA A 55 5.88 -9.57 0.47
C ALA A 55 6.08 -10.13 1.88
N SER A 56 5.10 -10.87 2.40
CA SER A 56 5.21 -11.53 3.70
C SER A 56 6.10 -12.76 3.60
N ILE A 57 7.21 -12.79 4.33
CA ILE A 57 8.03 -14.01 4.44
C ILE A 57 7.30 -15.14 5.16
N LEU A 58 6.34 -14.79 6.02
CA LEU A 58 5.48 -15.76 6.68
C LEU A 58 4.59 -16.48 5.67
N ASP A 59 3.98 -15.75 4.73
CA ASP A 59 3.21 -16.37 3.64
C ASP A 59 4.12 -17.20 2.73
N ALA A 60 5.32 -16.71 2.41
CA ALA A 60 6.29 -17.47 1.62
C ALA A 60 6.67 -18.82 2.28
N LEU A 61 6.80 -18.86 3.60
CA LEU A 61 7.02 -20.10 4.36
C LEU A 61 5.80 -21.03 4.26
N LEU A 62 4.60 -20.50 4.52
CA LEU A 62 3.37 -21.30 4.51
C LEU A 62 3.05 -21.86 3.11
N GLU A 63 3.46 -21.16 2.07
CA GLU A 63 3.34 -21.61 0.68
C GLU A 63 4.52 -22.50 0.23
N GLY A 64 5.53 -22.70 1.08
CA GLY A 64 6.73 -23.48 0.74
C GLY A 64 7.49 -22.91 -0.46
N LYS A 65 7.59 -21.59 -0.58
CA LYS A 65 8.26 -20.89 -1.69
C LYS A 65 9.70 -20.51 -1.36
N GLY A 66 10.53 -20.34 -2.40
CA GLY A 66 11.93 -19.94 -2.27
C GLY A 66 12.72 -20.95 -1.43
N HIS A 67 13.54 -20.45 -0.50
CA HIS A 67 14.37 -21.30 0.36
C HIS A 67 13.55 -22.24 1.26
N TYR A 68 12.26 -21.95 1.50
CA TYR A 68 11.40 -22.78 2.34
C TYR A 68 10.92 -24.05 1.63
N ALA A 69 11.04 -24.13 0.30
CA ALA A 69 10.60 -25.30 -0.46
C ALA A 69 11.27 -26.59 0.01
N SER A 70 12.55 -26.52 0.41
CA SER A 70 13.30 -27.69 0.89
C SER A 70 12.96 -28.11 2.32
N MET A 71 12.20 -27.29 3.08
CA MET A 71 11.72 -27.64 4.42
C MET A 71 10.56 -28.64 4.42
N PHE A 72 9.86 -28.76 3.29
CA PHE A 72 8.60 -29.47 3.22
C PHE A 72 8.63 -30.60 2.20
N ASP A 73 7.99 -31.71 2.54
CA ASP A 73 7.59 -32.74 1.60
C ASP A 73 6.19 -32.45 1.08
N ARG A 74 6.02 -32.56 -0.25
CA ARG A 74 4.71 -32.42 -0.90
C ARG A 74 4.02 -33.78 -0.91
N SER A 75 2.87 -33.85 -0.29
CA SER A 75 2.01 -35.04 -0.32
C SER A 75 0.64 -34.68 -0.92
N PRO A 76 -0.05 -35.61 -1.59
CA PRO A 76 -1.44 -35.38 -2.01
C PRO A 76 -2.33 -34.99 -0.82
N LEU A 77 -3.34 -34.15 -1.07
CA LEU A 77 -4.30 -33.78 -0.04
C LEU A 77 -5.09 -35.02 0.43
N GLU A 78 -5.14 -35.21 1.74
CA GLU A 78 -6.01 -36.21 2.36
C GLU A 78 -7.45 -35.69 2.39
N ASN A 79 -8.41 -36.51 1.98
CA ASN A 79 -9.82 -36.12 1.96
C ASN A 79 -10.30 -35.70 3.36
N ASN A 80 -11.02 -34.57 3.42
CA ASN A 80 -11.68 -34.05 4.63
C ASN A 80 -10.74 -33.70 5.80
N ARG A 81 -9.46 -33.37 5.54
CA ARG A 81 -8.56 -32.84 6.56
C ARG A 81 -8.82 -31.34 6.77
N GLU A 82 -8.85 -30.91 8.04
CA GLU A 82 -8.97 -29.50 8.42
C GLU A 82 -7.78 -28.69 7.88
N GLY A 83 -8.05 -27.54 7.26
CA GLY A 83 -7.04 -26.64 6.70
C GLY A 83 -6.79 -26.83 5.20
N ASN A 84 -7.34 -27.88 4.59
CA ASN A 84 -7.21 -28.17 3.16
C ASN A 84 -7.72 -27.03 2.28
N GLU A 85 -8.70 -26.25 2.75
CA GLU A 85 -9.25 -25.09 2.04
C GLU A 85 -8.22 -23.99 1.80
N ASN A 86 -7.11 -23.97 2.55
CA ASN A 86 -6.03 -23.01 2.39
C ASN A 86 -4.85 -23.56 1.56
N CYS A 87 -4.83 -24.85 1.26
CA CYS A 87 -3.77 -25.47 0.47
C CYS A 87 -3.91 -25.10 -1.01
N VAL A 88 -2.83 -24.59 -1.60
CA VAL A 88 -2.78 -24.22 -3.02
C VAL A 88 -2.17 -25.37 -3.83
N GLY A 89 -2.80 -25.74 -4.95
CA GLY A 89 -2.22 -26.70 -5.90
C GLY A 89 -2.49 -28.18 -5.65
N GLY A 90 -3.42 -28.52 -4.73
CA GLY A 90 -3.87 -29.91 -4.54
C GLY A 90 -2.91 -30.79 -3.73
N TYR A 91 -1.93 -30.20 -3.05
CA TYR A 91 -0.99 -30.89 -2.17
C TYR A 91 -0.93 -30.25 -0.78
N GLN A 92 -0.60 -31.05 0.23
CA GLN A 92 -0.21 -30.61 1.56
C GLN A 92 1.31 -30.51 1.68
N LEU A 93 1.78 -29.55 2.48
CA LEU A 93 3.20 -29.35 2.80
C LEU A 93 3.48 -29.93 4.18
N GLY A 94 4.12 -31.09 4.25
CA GLY A 94 4.54 -31.75 5.49
C GLY A 94 5.95 -31.32 5.88
N LEU A 95 6.17 -30.91 7.13
CA LEU A 95 7.50 -30.55 7.63
C LEU A 95 8.41 -31.80 7.68
N LYS A 96 9.58 -31.73 7.05
CA LYS A 96 10.55 -32.84 7.02
C LYS A 96 11.07 -33.22 8.41
N ASP A 97 11.47 -34.48 8.56
CA ASP A 97 11.92 -35.08 9.83
C ASP A 97 13.12 -34.35 10.47
N PHE A 98 14.00 -33.78 9.64
CA PHE A 98 15.14 -32.96 10.08
C PHE A 98 14.73 -31.79 10.99
N PHE A 99 13.51 -31.28 10.84
CA PHE A 99 13.03 -30.12 11.58
C PHE A 99 12.22 -30.49 12.82
N CYS A 100 11.60 -31.67 12.89
CA CYS A 100 10.76 -32.04 14.04
C CYS A 100 11.49 -32.90 15.08
N CYS A 101 12.57 -33.59 14.68
CA CYS A 101 13.30 -34.58 15.47
C CYS A 101 12.39 -35.68 16.06
N ASP A 102 11.31 -36.02 15.35
CA ASP A 102 10.32 -37.03 15.72
C ASP A 102 9.80 -37.69 14.43
N GLU A 103 10.41 -38.80 14.03
CA GLU A 103 10.10 -39.55 12.79
C GLU A 103 8.62 -40.01 12.73
N SER A 104 7.95 -40.07 13.88
CA SER A 104 6.55 -40.48 13.96
C SER A 104 5.58 -39.32 13.69
N ALA A 105 6.06 -38.07 13.68
CA ALA A 105 5.23 -36.89 13.69
C ALA A 105 5.21 -36.17 12.33
N ASN A 106 4.07 -36.22 11.65
CA ASN A 106 3.82 -35.46 10.43
C ASN A 106 3.09 -34.14 10.72
N TYR A 107 3.84 -33.03 10.71
CA TYR A 107 3.29 -31.69 10.88
C TYR A 107 3.06 -31.02 9.53
N ALA A 108 1.79 -30.91 9.11
CA ALA A 108 1.44 -30.26 7.85
C ALA A 108 1.13 -28.78 8.06
N VAL A 109 1.51 -27.94 7.10
CA VAL A 109 1.09 -26.53 7.04
C VAL A 109 -0.43 -26.46 6.91
N HIS A 110 -1.03 -25.42 7.50
CA HIS A 110 -2.48 -25.19 7.62
C HIS A 110 -3.22 -26.16 8.54
N SER A 111 -2.54 -27.17 9.11
CA SER A 111 -3.10 -28.00 10.16
C SER A 111 -3.10 -27.30 11.52
N LYS A 112 -3.77 -27.91 12.52
CA LYS A 112 -4.00 -27.33 13.84
C LYS A 112 -2.73 -26.80 14.52
N GLY A 113 -2.61 -25.47 14.57
CA GLY A 113 -1.49 -24.76 15.21
C GLY A 113 -0.32 -24.45 14.28
N PHE A 114 -0.27 -25.02 13.07
CA PHE A 114 0.71 -24.67 12.03
C PHE A 114 0.07 -23.79 10.96
N THR A 115 -0.56 -22.70 11.40
CA THR A 115 -1.23 -21.71 10.56
C THR A 115 -0.54 -20.34 10.71
N ARG A 116 -0.99 -19.36 9.92
CA ARG A 116 -0.47 -17.99 9.97
C ARG A 116 -0.61 -17.35 11.35
N ASP A 117 -1.79 -17.41 11.97
CA ASP A 117 -2.07 -16.69 13.21
C ASP A 117 -1.20 -17.12 14.39
N PRO A 118 -1.01 -18.43 14.68
CA PRO A 118 -0.09 -18.87 15.72
C PRO A 118 1.34 -18.46 15.43
N ILE A 119 1.82 -18.44 14.19
CA ILE A 119 3.19 -18.02 13.91
C ILE A 119 3.35 -16.50 14.05
N ALA A 120 2.36 -15.74 13.57
CA ALA A 120 2.39 -14.28 13.54
C ALA A 120 2.28 -13.64 14.93
N ASN A 121 1.62 -14.31 15.88
CA ASN A 121 1.26 -13.71 17.17
C ASN A 121 1.96 -14.38 18.36
N ASN A 122 2.43 -13.59 19.31
CA ASN A 122 2.86 -14.07 20.61
C ASN A 122 1.68 -14.05 21.59
N GLY A 123 0.90 -15.14 21.61
CA GLY A 123 -0.41 -15.13 22.26
C GLY A 123 -1.41 -14.37 21.40
N THR A 124 -1.96 -13.27 21.91
CA THR A 124 -2.92 -12.43 21.18
C THR A 124 -2.27 -11.24 20.47
N GLU A 125 -1.01 -10.93 20.77
CA GLU A 125 -0.32 -9.75 20.23
C GLU A 125 0.56 -10.12 19.03
N PRO A 126 0.58 -9.33 17.95
CA PRO A 126 1.47 -9.56 16.82
C PRO A 126 2.93 -9.42 17.24
N ILE A 127 3.80 -10.26 16.66
CA ILE A 127 5.24 -10.18 16.92
C ILE A 127 5.79 -8.85 16.37
N THR A 128 6.30 -8.01 17.27
CA THR A 128 6.87 -6.70 16.90
C THR A 128 8.26 -6.79 16.29
N GLY A 129 8.67 -5.74 15.58
CA GLY A 129 10.01 -5.62 15.02
C GLY A 129 11.17 -5.81 16.02
N ARG A 130 11.00 -5.33 17.25
CA ARG A 130 11.97 -5.51 18.34
C ARG A 130 12.11 -6.98 18.72
N ASN A 131 10.98 -7.67 18.90
CA ASN A 131 10.96 -9.11 19.23
C ASN A 131 11.65 -9.93 18.14
N LEU A 132 11.42 -9.61 16.86
CA LEU A 132 12.12 -10.25 15.74
C LEU A 132 13.63 -10.00 15.80
N SER A 133 14.05 -8.77 16.12
CA SER A 133 15.48 -8.42 16.22
C SER A 133 16.20 -9.21 17.35
N ASP A 134 15.56 -9.33 18.50
CA ASP A 134 16.08 -10.07 19.64
C ASP A 134 16.18 -11.58 19.34
N ARG A 135 15.15 -12.15 18.71
CA ARG A 135 15.13 -13.56 18.27
C ARG A 135 16.19 -13.85 17.23
N ALA A 136 16.32 -13.00 16.22
CA ALA A 136 17.36 -13.14 15.20
C ALA A 136 18.75 -13.11 15.83
N THR A 137 19.01 -12.18 16.75
CA THR A 137 20.30 -12.06 17.43
C THR A 137 20.63 -13.29 18.28
N ALA A 138 19.65 -13.82 19.02
CA ALA A 138 19.82 -15.05 19.79
C ALA A 138 20.12 -16.25 18.88
N SER A 139 19.36 -16.40 17.78
CA SER A 139 19.52 -17.49 16.82
C SER A 139 20.87 -17.44 16.11
N LEU A 140 21.32 -16.25 15.71
CA LEU A 140 22.65 -16.06 15.10
C LEU A 140 23.79 -16.41 16.05
N ALA A 141 23.66 -16.11 17.35
CA ALA A 141 24.68 -16.48 18.33
C ALA A 141 24.80 -18.01 18.47
N CYS A 142 23.66 -18.71 18.57
CA CYS A 142 23.62 -20.17 18.63
C CYS A 142 24.08 -20.82 17.31
N TYR A 143 23.72 -20.25 16.16
CA TYR A 143 24.21 -20.69 14.85
C TYR A 143 25.75 -20.67 14.77
N LYS A 144 26.39 -19.60 15.27
CA LYS A 144 27.87 -19.52 15.32
C LYS A 144 28.50 -20.61 16.20
N PHE A 145 27.88 -20.95 17.33
CA PHE A 145 28.35 -22.07 18.15
C PHE A 145 28.16 -23.41 17.43
N ALA A 146 27.03 -23.60 16.75
CA ALA A 146 26.76 -24.80 15.96
C ALA A 146 27.77 -24.99 14.82
N LEU A 147 28.21 -23.90 14.16
CA LEU A 147 29.26 -23.95 13.14
C LEU A 147 30.58 -24.51 13.69
N LYS A 148 30.99 -24.11 14.90
CA LYS A 148 32.20 -24.65 15.53
C LYS A 148 32.15 -26.18 15.65
N PHE A 149 31.01 -26.72 16.06
CA PHE A 149 30.82 -28.17 16.19
C PHE A 149 30.66 -28.86 14.84
N TYR A 150 30.11 -28.16 13.84
CA TYR A 150 30.12 -28.64 12.46
C TYR A 150 31.55 -28.83 11.94
N ASP A 151 32.42 -27.84 12.13
CA ASP A 151 33.81 -27.93 11.66
C ASP A 151 34.61 -29.02 12.40
N GLU A 152 34.30 -29.27 13.67
CA GLU A 152 34.84 -30.39 14.46
C GLU A 152 34.41 -31.75 13.88
N TYR A 153 33.14 -31.87 13.45
CA TYR A 153 32.59 -33.13 12.93
C TYR A 153 32.92 -33.40 11.47
N CYS A 154 32.91 -32.35 10.65
CA CYS A 154 33.10 -32.37 9.21
C CYS A 154 34.30 -31.49 8.82
N PRO A 155 35.53 -31.85 9.24
CA PRO A 155 36.71 -31.05 8.93
C PRO A 155 36.91 -30.93 7.42
N GLY A 156 36.98 -29.69 6.94
CA GLY A 156 37.06 -29.39 5.50
C GLY A 156 35.78 -29.71 4.71
N GLY A 157 34.62 -29.73 5.38
CA GLY A 157 33.31 -29.95 4.76
C GLY A 157 33.07 -31.37 4.27
N LYS A 158 33.94 -32.33 4.61
CA LYS A 158 33.78 -33.74 4.25
C LYS A 158 33.09 -34.49 5.37
N PHE A 159 32.04 -35.21 5.04
CA PHE A 159 31.39 -36.12 5.98
C PHE A 159 32.34 -37.25 6.36
N PRO A 160 32.46 -37.61 7.65
CA PRO A 160 33.07 -38.87 8.02
C PRO A 160 32.33 -40.02 7.31
N SER A 161 33.06 -40.95 6.69
CA SER A 161 32.53 -41.94 5.73
C SER A 161 31.25 -42.64 6.22
N GLY A 162 30.22 -42.67 5.37
CA GLY A 162 28.96 -43.38 5.63
C GLY A 162 27.94 -42.62 6.48
N LYS A 163 28.22 -41.36 6.85
CA LYS A 163 27.34 -40.55 7.69
C LYS A 163 26.68 -39.43 6.90
N GLY A 164 25.36 -39.29 7.10
CA GLY A 164 24.52 -38.31 6.42
C GLY A 164 24.44 -36.97 7.15
N ILE A 165 23.54 -36.10 6.67
CA ILE A 165 23.21 -34.83 7.33
C ILE A 165 22.56 -35.08 8.71
N GLU A 166 21.83 -36.19 8.85
CA GLU A 166 21.19 -36.67 10.07
C GLU A 166 22.20 -36.80 11.21
N ASP A 167 23.31 -37.50 10.94
CA ASP A 167 24.37 -37.76 11.93
C ASP A 167 25.08 -36.47 12.32
N THR A 168 25.33 -35.60 11.35
CA THR A 168 25.93 -34.28 11.61
C THR A 168 25.01 -33.42 12.48
N LEU A 169 23.71 -33.39 12.18
CA LEU A 169 22.73 -32.65 12.96
C LEU A 169 22.57 -33.23 14.38
N LEU A 170 22.59 -34.55 14.52
CA LEU A 170 22.54 -35.21 15.83
C LEU A 170 23.76 -34.86 16.67
N TYR A 171 24.97 -34.97 16.12
CA TYR A 171 26.21 -34.61 16.79
C TYR A 171 26.21 -33.15 17.25
N ILE A 172 25.85 -32.22 16.37
CA ILE A 172 25.80 -30.79 16.69
C ILE A 172 24.78 -30.52 17.79
N ARG A 173 23.60 -31.18 17.74
CA ARG A 173 22.59 -31.05 18.80
C ARG A 173 23.12 -31.55 20.15
N GLN A 174 23.81 -32.68 20.19
CA GLN A 174 24.43 -33.23 21.40
C GLN A 174 25.46 -32.26 21.98
N LYS A 175 26.39 -31.76 21.17
CA LYS A 175 27.39 -30.78 21.59
C LYS A 175 26.76 -29.47 22.06
N MET A 176 25.75 -28.97 21.33
CA MET A 176 25.01 -27.77 21.71
C MET A 176 24.22 -27.97 23.02
N TYR A 177 23.68 -29.15 23.27
CA TYR A 177 23.00 -29.49 24.53
C TYR A 177 23.94 -29.40 25.73
N VAL A 178 25.14 -29.99 25.62
CA VAL A 178 26.17 -29.91 26.66
C VAL A 178 26.65 -28.47 26.84
N GLN A 179 26.99 -27.80 25.73
CA GLN A 179 27.51 -26.42 25.74
C GLN A 179 26.51 -25.41 26.34
N LEU A 180 25.22 -25.58 26.08
CA LEU A 180 24.16 -24.72 26.60
C LEU A 180 23.57 -25.23 27.93
N LYS A 181 24.15 -26.29 28.52
CA LYS A 181 23.69 -26.92 29.78
C LYS A 181 22.18 -27.23 29.74
N GLY A 182 21.74 -27.82 28.64
CA GLY A 182 20.34 -28.15 28.34
C GLY A 182 19.41 -26.98 28.07
N GLY A 183 19.88 -25.73 28.18
CA GLY A 183 19.14 -24.55 27.77
C GLY A 183 19.09 -24.39 26.24
N LYS A 184 18.11 -23.66 25.73
CA LYS A 184 17.99 -23.38 24.28
C LYS A 184 18.81 -22.18 23.82
N ASN A 185 19.23 -21.31 24.75
CA ASN A 185 19.86 -20.02 24.45
C ASN A 185 21.17 -19.83 25.21
N SER A 186 22.15 -19.19 24.57
CA SER A 186 23.42 -18.80 25.20
C SER A 186 23.24 -17.82 26.37
N LYS A 187 22.22 -16.96 26.34
CA LYS A 187 21.86 -16.08 27.48
C LYS A 187 21.49 -16.88 28.76
N GLY A 188 21.18 -18.17 28.62
CA GLY A 188 20.97 -19.10 29.72
C GLY A 188 22.24 -19.50 30.47
N LEU A 189 23.44 -19.29 29.90
CA LEU A 189 24.72 -19.56 30.58
C LEU A 189 24.86 -18.78 31.90
N SER A 190 24.20 -17.63 32.03
CA SER A 190 24.27 -16.75 33.21
C SER A 190 23.16 -17.00 34.25
N ARG A 191 22.00 -17.57 33.87
CA ARG A 191 20.92 -17.82 34.83
C ARG A 191 21.03 -19.24 35.37
N ARG A 192 21.70 -19.37 36.52
CA ARG A 192 21.70 -20.55 37.43
C ARG A 192 21.33 -21.83 36.69
N ALA A 193 22.22 -22.33 35.83
CA ALA A 193 22.15 -23.73 35.44
C ALA A 193 22.04 -24.52 36.74
N ASP A 194 21.08 -25.43 36.86
CA ASP A 194 20.96 -26.33 38.01
C ASP A 194 22.35 -26.89 38.31
N THR A 195 23.03 -26.34 39.32
CA THR A 195 24.48 -26.50 39.49
C THR A 195 24.88 -27.92 39.86
N GLY A 196 23.91 -28.83 39.98
CA GLY A 196 24.13 -30.26 40.24
C GLY A 196 23.71 -31.20 39.12
N LYS A 197 23.14 -30.73 37.99
CA LYS A 197 22.80 -31.63 36.88
C LYS A 197 23.96 -31.71 35.89
N GLU A 198 24.53 -32.90 35.74
CA GLU A 198 25.50 -33.19 34.69
C GLU A 198 24.77 -33.32 33.34
N TYR A 199 25.26 -32.61 32.33
CA TYR A 199 24.72 -32.63 30.98
C TYR A 199 25.70 -33.42 30.11
N THR A 200 25.33 -34.64 29.76
CA THR A 200 26.11 -35.52 28.87
C THR A 200 25.50 -35.53 27.47
N GLU A 201 26.31 -35.89 26.47
CA GLU A 201 25.89 -35.99 25.06
C GLU A 201 24.81 -37.06 24.86
N GLU A 202 24.90 -38.17 25.61
CA GLU A 202 23.95 -39.28 25.61
C GLU A 202 22.60 -38.91 26.27
N GLY A 203 22.61 -37.94 27.19
CA GLY A 203 21.44 -37.49 27.94
C GLY A 203 20.58 -36.46 27.21
N ILE A 204 20.77 -36.27 25.90
CA ILE A 204 20.00 -35.32 25.10
C ILE A 204 18.54 -35.77 24.97
N PRO A 205 17.55 -34.92 25.29
CA PRO A 205 16.15 -35.22 24.98
C PRO A 205 15.93 -35.34 23.47
N ALA A 206 15.17 -36.34 23.02
CA ALA A 206 14.87 -36.54 21.59
C ALA A 206 14.32 -35.28 20.90
N LYS A 207 13.55 -34.46 21.64
CA LYS A 207 12.92 -33.21 21.17
C LYS A 207 13.75 -31.94 21.44
N TYR A 208 15.01 -32.07 21.86
CA TYR A 208 15.86 -30.92 22.15
C TYR A 208 16.28 -30.20 20.87
N MET A 209 16.11 -28.88 20.84
CA MET A 209 16.58 -27.98 19.80
C MET A 209 17.12 -26.72 20.46
N PHE A 210 18.29 -26.26 20.00
CA PHE A 210 18.81 -24.95 20.37
C PHE A 210 18.14 -23.86 19.52
N ASN A 211 18.17 -22.61 19.97
CA ASN A 211 17.56 -21.51 19.23
C ASN A 211 18.29 -21.28 17.90
N GLY A 212 17.55 -21.31 16.80
CA GLY A 212 18.15 -21.20 15.46
C GLY A 212 18.61 -22.54 14.89
N TYR A 213 18.13 -23.66 15.43
CA TYR A 213 18.31 -24.98 14.85
C TYR A 213 17.75 -25.02 13.42
N PHE A 214 16.55 -24.47 13.19
CA PHE A 214 15.96 -24.44 11.83
C PHE A 214 16.79 -23.62 10.85
N VAL A 215 17.39 -22.53 11.34
CA VAL A 215 18.32 -21.71 10.55
C VAL A 215 19.54 -22.52 10.16
N PHE A 216 20.09 -23.31 11.09
CA PHE A 216 21.24 -24.17 10.86
C PHE A 216 20.93 -25.29 9.86
N VAL A 217 19.79 -25.98 10.01
CA VAL A 217 19.37 -27.04 9.07
C VAL A 217 19.15 -26.49 7.65
N LEU A 218 18.57 -25.29 7.52
CA LEU A 218 18.21 -24.75 6.22
C LEU A 218 19.37 -24.04 5.52
N PHE A 219 20.20 -23.30 6.26
CA PHE A 219 21.22 -22.38 5.73
C PHE A 219 22.63 -22.65 6.25
N GLY A 220 22.84 -23.76 6.98
CA GLY A 220 24.17 -24.19 7.42
C GLY A 220 25.07 -24.59 6.25
N PRO A 221 26.31 -25.02 6.52
CA PRO A 221 27.27 -25.41 5.48
C PRO A 221 26.78 -26.55 4.58
N VAL A 222 25.89 -27.41 5.09
CA VAL A 222 25.19 -28.46 4.32
C VAL A 222 23.68 -28.22 4.34
N GLY A 223 23.29 -26.93 4.34
CA GLY A 223 21.91 -26.52 4.48
C GLY A 223 21.04 -26.99 3.32
N LEU A 224 19.82 -27.40 3.62
CA LEU A 224 18.88 -27.94 2.62
C LEU A 224 18.47 -26.92 1.54
N SER A 225 18.66 -25.61 1.77
CA SER A 225 18.29 -24.58 0.78
C SER A 225 19.32 -24.43 -0.35
N GLY A 226 20.56 -24.91 -0.16
CA GLY A 226 21.67 -24.65 -1.09
C GLY A 226 22.13 -23.18 -1.13
N GLU A 227 21.54 -22.31 -0.31
CA GLU A 227 21.86 -20.88 -0.25
C GLU A 227 22.28 -20.49 1.17
N THR A 228 23.14 -19.48 1.28
CA THR A 228 23.58 -18.95 2.57
C THR A 228 23.06 -17.52 2.74
N LEU A 229 22.36 -17.26 3.83
CA LEU A 229 21.96 -15.89 4.17
C LEU A 229 23.20 -15.03 4.43
N SER A 230 23.14 -13.76 4.04
CA SER A 230 24.30 -12.87 4.15
C SER A 230 24.77 -12.66 5.59
N CYS A 231 23.83 -12.64 6.53
CA CYS A 231 24.12 -12.53 7.95
C CYS A 231 24.68 -13.81 8.59
N LEU A 232 24.72 -14.93 7.85
CA LEU A 232 25.25 -16.23 8.30
C LEU A 232 26.63 -16.55 7.72
N SER A 233 27.05 -15.85 6.65
CA SER A 233 28.38 -16.03 6.07
C SER A 233 29.47 -15.63 7.07
N THR A 234 30.44 -16.52 7.29
CA THR A 234 31.60 -16.29 8.18
C THR A 234 32.54 -15.23 7.61
N ASP A 235 32.80 -15.32 6.31
CA ASP A 235 33.81 -14.51 5.62
C ASP A 235 33.18 -13.38 4.80
N GLY A 236 31.84 -13.32 4.74
CA GLY A 236 31.13 -12.47 3.78
C GLY A 236 31.24 -12.95 2.34
N SER A 237 31.92 -14.08 2.08
CA SER A 237 31.96 -14.73 0.77
C SER A 237 30.54 -15.12 0.33
N GLY A 238 30.25 -14.92 -0.96
CA GLY A 238 28.92 -15.09 -1.54
C GLY A 238 27.90 -13.98 -1.20
N VAL A 239 28.27 -13.01 -0.35
CA VAL A 239 27.41 -11.87 -0.04
C VAL A 239 27.74 -10.72 -0.98
N LYS A 240 26.84 -10.42 -1.93
CA LYS A 240 26.85 -9.14 -2.66
C LYS A 240 26.54 -8.01 -1.68
N ARG A 241 27.56 -7.53 -0.95
CA ARG A 241 27.44 -6.33 -0.13
C ARG A 241 27.39 -5.13 -1.07
N MET A 242 26.31 -4.38 -1.00
CA MET A 242 26.25 -3.07 -1.64
C MET A 242 27.04 -2.11 -0.74
N SER A 243 28.00 -1.35 -1.28
CA SER A 243 28.66 -0.33 -0.46
C SER A 243 27.63 0.69 0.05
N ARG A 244 27.85 1.28 1.23
CA ARG A 244 26.95 2.31 1.78
C ARG A 244 26.75 3.46 0.82
N ALA A 245 27.79 3.86 0.09
CA ALA A 245 27.73 4.89 -0.94
C ALA A 245 26.79 4.47 -2.08
N LYS A 246 26.94 3.24 -2.59
CA LYS A 246 26.08 2.70 -3.67
C LYS A 246 24.63 2.50 -3.21
N ALA A 247 24.40 2.11 -1.96
CA ALA A 247 23.06 2.03 -1.38
C ALA A 247 22.40 3.40 -1.27
N ARG A 248 23.12 4.42 -0.77
CA ARG A 248 22.65 5.82 -0.73
C ARG A 248 22.40 6.37 -2.12
N GLN A 249 23.28 6.10 -3.08
CA GLN A 249 23.11 6.51 -4.47
C GLN A 249 21.87 5.85 -5.08
N LYS A 250 21.66 4.54 -4.87
CA LYS A 250 20.47 3.83 -5.34
C LYS A 250 19.19 4.36 -4.69
N GLU A 251 19.22 4.68 -3.39
CA GLU A 251 18.09 5.32 -2.70
C GLU A 251 17.84 6.74 -3.22
N GLN A 252 18.89 7.52 -3.45
CA GLN A 252 18.79 8.86 -4.00
C GLN A 252 18.23 8.81 -5.43
N VAL A 253 18.70 7.89 -6.27
CA VAL A 253 18.17 7.63 -7.62
C VAL A 253 16.73 7.13 -7.56
N ALA A 254 16.36 6.27 -6.62
CA ALA A 254 14.98 5.84 -6.42
C ALA A 254 14.09 7.03 -6.00
N ARG A 255 14.55 7.88 -5.08
CA ARG A 255 13.83 9.09 -4.65
C ARG A 255 13.74 10.14 -5.75
N THR A 256 14.80 10.35 -6.55
CA THR A 256 14.78 11.28 -7.67
C THR A 256 13.94 10.75 -8.82
N SER A 257 13.95 9.44 -9.09
CA SER A 257 13.07 8.81 -10.09
C SER A 257 11.62 8.74 -9.64
N GLU A 258 11.31 8.56 -8.35
CA GLU A 258 9.95 8.74 -7.81
C GLU A 258 9.48 10.20 -7.96
N ARG A 259 10.38 11.18 -7.76
CA ARG A 259 10.08 12.60 -7.98
C ARG A 259 9.94 12.95 -9.46
N ALA A 260 10.78 12.41 -10.34
CA ALA A 260 10.79 12.68 -11.77
C ALA A 260 9.68 11.90 -12.52
N GLY A 261 9.40 10.67 -12.09
CA GLY A 261 8.29 9.86 -12.58
C GLY A 261 6.92 10.44 -12.25
N ASN A 262 6.83 11.33 -11.25
CA ASN A 262 5.64 12.13 -10.98
C ASN A 262 5.49 13.37 -11.89
N VAL A 263 6.46 13.65 -12.76
CA VAL A 263 6.45 14.84 -13.63
C VAL A 263 6.31 14.49 -15.12
N SER A 264 6.55 13.23 -15.53
CA SER A 264 6.62 12.88 -16.96
C SER A 264 5.93 11.55 -17.32
N GLY A 265 4.67 11.38 -16.92
CA GLY A 265 3.85 10.24 -17.34
C GLY A 265 2.56 10.70 -18.00
N THR A 266 2.56 10.82 -19.32
CA THR A 266 1.36 10.85 -20.15
C THR A 266 0.56 9.57 -19.94
N GLU A 267 -0.55 9.61 -19.18
CA GLU A 267 -1.86 8.95 -19.46
C GLU A 267 -2.78 8.86 -18.22
N LYS A 268 -3.70 9.83 -18.18
CA LYS A 268 -5.13 9.82 -17.78
C LYS A 268 -5.66 9.25 -16.46
N TYR A 269 -4.99 8.46 -15.62
CA TYR A 269 -5.58 8.08 -14.31
C TYR A 269 -4.56 7.96 -13.17
N HIS A 270 -4.07 9.10 -12.66
CA HIS A 270 -3.20 9.12 -11.49
C HIS A 270 -3.95 8.87 -10.17
N ARG A 271 -3.38 7.99 -9.35
CA ARG A 271 -3.61 7.96 -7.89
C ARG A 271 -3.35 9.37 -7.34
N GLY A 272 -4.37 9.91 -6.67
CA GLY A 272 -4.53 11.35 -6.49
C GLY A 272 -3.41 12.07 -5.73
N LEU A 273 -3.38 13.39 -5.95
CA LEU A 273 -2.49 14.36 -5.32
C LEU A 273 -2.30 14.11 -3.80
N PRO A 274 -1.09 14.41 -3.26
CA PRO A 274 -0.86 14.41 -1.81
C PRO A 274 -1.91 15.24 -1.09
N VAL A 275 -2.33 14.81 0.12
CA VAL A 275 -3.37 15.50 0.90
C VAL A 275 -3.05 16.99 1.10
N LYS A 276 -1.76 17.33 1.26
CA LYS A 276 -1.29 18.72 1.37
C LYS A 276 -1.56 19.53 0.10
N ASP A 277 -1.35 18.95 -1.07
CA ASP A 277 -1.57 19.64 -2.34
C ASP A 277 -3.06 19.76 -2.65
N LYS A 278 -3.84 18.72 -2.30
CA LYS A 278 -5.31 18.78 -2.35
C LYS A 278 -5.84 19.92 -1.48
N PHE A 279 -5.30 20.07 -0.27
CA PHE A 279 -5.65 21.15 0.64
C PHE A 279 -5.25 22.52 0.08
N ASN A 280 -4.06 22.65 -0.50
CA ASN A 280 -3.60 23.89 -1.12
C ASN A 280 -4.48 24.29 -2.31
N CYS A 281 -4.84 23.34 -3.19
CA CYS A 281 -5.75 23.59 -4.30
C CYS A 281 -7.15 24.02 -3.83
N ALA A 282 -7.70 23.34 -2.82
CA ALA A 282 -8.99 23.71 -2.24
C ALA A 282 -8.96 25.10 -1.60
N SER A 283 -7.87 25.43 -0.89
CA SER A 283 -7.65 26.74 -0.29
C SER A 283 -7.58 27.86 -1.34
N LEU A 284 -6.85 27.62 -2.44
CA LEU A 284 -6.75 28.58 -3.55
C LEU A 284 -8.12 28.81 -4.22
N ALA A 285 -8.88 27.74 -4.49
CA ALA A 285 -10.23 27.85 -5.05
C ALA A 285 -11.18 28.63 -4.13
N MET A 286 -11.14 28.38 -2.82
CA MET A 286 -11.93 29.15 -1.85
C MET A 286 -11.53 30.63 -1.82
N SER A 287 -10.24 30.93 -1.93
CA SER A 287 -9.75 32.32 -1.98
C SER A 287 -10.28 33.04 -3.22
N GLN A 288 -10.22 32.41 -4.39
CA GLN A 288 -10.73 32.97 -5.65
C GLN A 288 -12.24 33.20 -5.60
N LEU A 289 -13.02 32.24 -5.06
CA LEU A 289 -14.47 32.41 -4.89
C LEU A 289 -14.80 33.58 -3.96
N LYS A 290 -14.04 33.74 -2.87
CA LYS A 290 -14.21 34.85 -1.93
C LYS A 290 -13.89 36.20 -2.57
N GLU A 291 -12.84 36.27 -3.37
CA GLU A 291 -12.46 37.47 -4.13
C GLU A 291 -13.51 37.82 -5.18
N HIS A 292 -14.01 36.83 -5.93
CA HIS A 292 -15.06 37.02 -6.93
C HIS A 292 -16.32 37.64 -6.30
N LYS A 293 -16.78 37.09 -5.16
CA LYS A 293 -17.92 37.64 -4.40
C LYS A 293 -17.75 39.08 -3.99
N ARG A 294 -16.53 39.43 -3.56
CA ARG A 294 -16.20 40.81 -3.17
C ARG A 294 -16.32 41.74 -4.38
N ASN A 295 -15.76 41.34 -5.51
CA ASN A 295 -15.81 42.13 -6.75
C ASN A 295 -17.25 42.36 -7.24
N VAL A 296 -18.10 41.32 -7.24
CA VAL A 296 -19.52 41.46 -7.62
C VAL A 296 -20.27 42.40 -6.68
N ARG A 297 -20.02 42.30 -5.37
CA ARG A 297 -20.61 43.20 -4.38
C ARG A 297 -20.19 44.65 -4.59
N ASP A 298 -18.90 44.88 -4.87
CA ASP A 298 -18.37 46.23 -5.11
C ASP A 298 -18.99 46.82 -6.40
N LEU A 299 -19.15 46.01 -7.45
CA LEU A 299 -19.86 46.41 -8.67
C LEU A 299 -21.33 46.75 -8.43
N LEU A 300 -22.05 45.99 -7.59
CA LEU A 300 -23.43 46.30 -7.21
C LEU A 300 -23.55 47.64 -6.47
N MET A 301 -22.61 47.92 -5.57
CA MET A 301 -22.55 49.20 -4.84
C MET A 301 -22.31 50.36 -5.81
N HIS A 302 -21.36 50.22 -6.74
CA HIS A 302 -21.09 51.22 -7.77
C HIS A 302 -22.30 51.44 -8.69
N ASN A 303 -22.96 50.36 -9.12
CA ASN A 303 -24.14 50.44 -9.97
C ASN A 303 -25.32 51.12 -9.27
N SER A 304 -25.53 50.83 -7.99
CA SER A 304 -26.58 51.45 -7.17
C SER A 304 -26.32 52.95 -6.95
N ALA A 305 -25.06 53.34 -6.75
CA ALA A 305 -24.68 54.75 -6.65
C ALA A 305 -24.88 55.49 -7.98
N ALA A 306 -24.52 54.88 -9.10
CA ALA A 306 -24.75 55.45 -10.44
C ALA A 306 -26.25 55.62 -10.73
N GLU A 307 -27.07 54.62 -10.39
CA GLU A 307 -28.52 54.67 -10.51
C GLU A 307 -29.12 55.86 -9.72
N ALA A 308 -28.70 56.04 -8.46
CA ALA A 308 -29.13 57.15 -7.61
C ALA A 308 -28.75 58.53 -8.20
N ASN A 309 -27.57 58.65 -8.78
CA ASN A 309 -27.12 59.87 -9.45
C ASN A 309 -27.97 60.17 -10.70
N LEU A 310 -28.29 59.17 -11.51
CA LEU A 310 -29.16 59.35 -12.68
C LEU A 310 -30.58 59.75 -12.28
N TRP A 311 -31.14 59.17 -11.21
CA TRP A 311 -32.44 59.57 -10.69
C TRP A 311 -32.46 61.04 -10.23
N THR A 312 -31.38 61.50 -9.61
CA THR A 312 -31.22 62.90 -9.21
C THR A 312 -31.19 63.80 -10.44
N GLY A 313 -30.38 63.47 -11.45
CA GLY A 313 -30.34 64.20 -12.72
C GLY A 313 -31.68 64.20 -13.47
N LEU A 314 -32.44 63.11 -13.40
CA LEU A 314 -33.78 63.03 -14.00
C LEU A 314 -34.78 63.97 -13.30
N LYS A 315 -34.72 64.07 -11.97
CA LYS A 315 -35.54 65.02 -11.19
C LYS A 315 -35.22 66.47 -11.56
N GLU A 316 -33.94 66.79 -11.69
CA GLU A 316 -33.49 68.12 -12.14
C GLU A 316 -34.00 68.45 -13.55
N VAL A 317 -33.87 67.51 -14.50
CA VAL A 317 -34.36 67.69 -15.88
C VAL A 317 -35.89 67.87 -15.92
N ASN A 318 -36.65 67.13 -15.11
CA ASN A 318 -38.10 67.33 -15.03
C ASN A 318 -38.45 68.72 -14.48
N CYS A 319 -37.77 69.18 -13.42
CA CYS A 319 -37.97 70.54 -12.89
C CYS A 319 -37.62 71.64 -13.93
N MET A 320 -36.59 71.41 -14.75
CA MET A 320 -36.26 72.32 -15.86
C MET A 320 -37.29 72.28 -16.98
N LEU A 321 -37.85 71.10 -17.31
CA LEU A 321 -38.92 70.95 -18.30
C LEU A 321 -40.15 71.76 -17.90
N ASP A 322 -40.62 71.62 -16.66
CA ASP A 322 -41.78 72.37 -16.15
C ASP A 322 -41.56 73.89 -16.30
N LYS A 323 -40.34 74.37 -16.02
CA LYS A 323 -39.97 75.79 -16.20
C LYS A 323 -39.93 76.20 -17.66
N ALA A 324 -39.37 75.39 -18.56
CA ALA A 324 -39.32 75.68 -19.99
C ALA A 324 -40.73 75.73 -20.62
N GLU A 325 -41.61 74.81 -20.20
CA GLU A 325 -43.02 74.77 -20.62
C GLU A 325 -43.75 76.06 -20.19
N THR A 326 -43.55 76.53 -18.94
CA THR A 326 -44.16 77.81 -18.50
C THR A 326 -43.65 79.04 -19.25
N ARG A 327 -42.43 78.99 -19.80
CA ARG A 327 -41.83 80.07 -20.61
C ARG A 327 -42.16 79.97 -22.09
N ASN A 328 -42.74 78.86 -22.54
CA ASN A 328 -43.02 78.55 -23.95
C ASN A 328 -41.75 78.57 -24.83
N ASP A 329 -40.59 78.15 -24.28
CA ASP A 329 -39.35 77.98 -25.04
C ASP A 329 -39.27 76.59 -25.68
N GLY A 330 -39.84 76.47 -26.87
CA GLY A 330 -39.92 75.20 -27.60
C GLY A 330 -38.57 74.63 -28.07
N MET A 331 -37.46 75.37 -28.00
CA MET A 331 -36.13 74.83 -28.30
C MET A 331 -35.50 74.20 -27.05
N GLU A 332 -35.54 74.90 -25.92
CA GLU A 332 -35.07 74.38 -24.62
C GLU A 332 -35.84 73.11 -24.24
N GLU A 333 -37.16 73.12 -24.39
CA GLU A 333 -38.02 71.96 -24.12
C GLU A 333 -37.63 70.73 -24.94
N ARG A 334 -37.36 70.90 -26.25
CA ARG A 334 -36.92 69.79 -27.12
C ARG A 334 -35.58 69.20 -26.69
N MET A 335 -34.63 70.04 -26.30
CA MET A 335 -33.32 69.58 -25.81
C MET A 335 -33.46 68.83 -24.48
N LEU A 336 -34.28 69.34 -23.55
CA LEU A 336 -34.53 68.70 -22.26
C LEU A 336 -35.29 67.37 -22.42
N LYS A 337 -36.26 67.27 -23.33
CA LYS A 337 -36.94 66.01 -23.66
C LYS A 337 -35.97 64.96 -24.18
N LYS A 338 -35.03 65.34 -25.06
CA LYS A 338 -33.97 64.43 -25.54
C LYS A 338 -33.06 63.98 -24.39
N ARG A 339 -32.61 64.91 -23.54
CA ARG A 339 -31.79 64.55 -22.36
C ARG A 339 -32.55 63.62 -21.40
N LYS A 340 -33.85 63.85 -21.21
CA LYS A 340 -34.73 62.98 -20.41
C LYS A 340 -34.78 61.57 -21.00
N THR A 341 -34.96 61.42 -22.31
CA THR A 341 -34.95 60.10 -22.96
C THR A 341 -33.60 59.39 -22.82
N ASP A 342 -32.49 60.12 -22.91
CA ASP A 342 -31.15 59.56 -22.73
C ASP A 342 -30.92 59.07 -21.29
N LEU A 343 -31.35 59.86 -20.29
CA LEU A 343 -31.30 59.46 -18.88
C LEU A 343 -32.15 58.22 -18.58
N LEU A 344 -33.36 58.15 -19.14
CA LEU A 344 -34.24 56.98 -18.99
C LEU A 344 -33.63 55.74 -19.65
N SER A 345 -33.03 55.87 -20.83
CA SER A 345 -32.32 54.77 -21.49
C SER A 345 -31.14 54.26 -20.64
N ASN A 346 -30.37 55.17 -20.04
CA ASN A 346 -29.26 54.80 -19.16
C ASN A 346 -29.75 54.15 -17.85
N LEU A 347 -30.86 54.62 -17.28
CA LEU A 347 -31.49 53.99 -16.12
C LEU A 347 -31.95 52.55 -16.43
N ASP A 348 -32.54 52.30 -17.61
CA ASP A 348 -32.92 50.94 -18.03
C ASP A 348 -31.68 50.02 -18.13
N LYS A 349 -30.59 50.51 -18.73
CA LYS A 349 -29.32 49.77 -18.82
C LYS A 349 -28.74 49.44 -17.44
N LEU A 350 -28.68 50.40 -16.52
CA LEU A 350 -28.19 50.15 -15.16
C LEU A 350 -29.10 49.19 -14.40
N SER A 351 -30.42 49.28 -14.61
CA SER A 351 -31.41 48.40 -13.97
C SER A 351 -31.22 46.94 -14.43
N ARG A 352 -31.05 46.70 -15.74
CA ARG A 352 -30.72 45.36 -16.26
C ARG A 352 -29.40 44.85 -15.69
N ARG A 353 -28.37 45.69 -15.69
CA ARG A 353 -27.06 45.33 -15.14
C ARG A 353 -27.12 45.00 -13.65
N LYS A 354 -27.98 45.68 -12.89
CA LYS A 354 -28.22 45.41 -11.48
C LYS A 354 -28.79 44.02 -11.28
N VAL A 355 -29.84 43.68 -12.03
CA VAL A 355 -30.49 42.36 -11.98
C VAL A 355 -29.48 41.25 -12.34
N GLU A 356 -28.64 41.44 -13.35
CA GLU A 356 -27.58 40.49 -13.70
C GLU A 356 -26.58 40.29 -12.55
N LEU A 357 -26.12 41.39 -11.93
CA LEU A 357 -25.16 41.32 -10.84
C LEU A 357 -25.77 40.74 -9.55
N GLU A 358 -27.05 41.00 -9.28
CA GLU A 358 -27.79 40.39 -8.17
C GLU A 358 -27.92 38.88 -8.38
N ALA A 359 -28.31 38.45 -9.59
CA ALA A 359 -28.39 37.03 -9.95
C ALA A 359 -27.03 36.32 -9.81
N GLU A 360 -25.94 36.95 -10.27
CA GLU A 360 -24.59 36.39 -10.12
C GLU A 360 -24.16 36.36 -8.64
N SER A 361 -24.51 37.37 -7.85
CA SER A 361 -24.24 37.39 -6.40
C SER A 361 -24.94 36.23 -5.68
N ASP A 362 -26.21 36.01 -5.98
CA ASP A 362 -27.00 34.91 -5.41
C ASP A 362 -26.46 33.55 -5.82
N ARG A 363 -26.06 33.40 -7.09
CA ARG A 363 -25.40 32.19 -7.59
C ARG A 363 -24.11 31.90 -6.80
N LEU A 364 -23.23 32.88 -6.61
CA LEU A 364 -21.99 32.71 -5.84
C LEU A 364 -22.27 32.41 -4.36
N ILE A 365 -23.33 32.97 -3.77
CA ILE A 365 -23.79 32.63 -2.42
C ILE A 365 -24.21 31.16 -2.35
N GLN A 366 -24.97 30.69 -3.33
CA GLN A 366 -25.40 29.29 -3.40
C GLN A 366 -24.21 28.34 -3.62
N GLU A 367 -23.30 28.66 -4.54
CA GLU A 367 -22.05 27.91 -4.75
C GLU A 367 -21.25 27.81 -3.45
N SER A 368 -21.09 28.90 -2.69
CA SER A 368 -20.36 28.83 -1.41
C SER A 368 -21.04 28.01 -0.33
N LYS A 369 -22.38 27.98 -0.32
CA LYS A 369 -23.13 27.13 0.62
C LYS A 369 -22.92 25.66 0.26
N ASN A 370 -22.88 25.34 -1.02
CA ASN A 370 -22.59 23.99 -1.52
C ASN A 370 -21.11 23.60 -1.31
N SER A 371 -20.19 24.58 -1.36
CA SER A 371 -18.74 24.39 -1.22
C SER A 371 -18.22 24.45 0.23
N THR A 372 -19.09 24.59 1.24
CA THR A 372 -18.67 24.63 2.67
C THR A 372 -17.99 23.35 3.14
N ASN A 373 -18.11 22.26 2.39
CA ASN A 373 -17.24 21.12 2.56
C ASN A 373 -15.98 21.31 1.70
N PRO A 374 -14.79 21.56 2.28
CA PRO A 374 -13.54 21.74 1.52
C PRO A 374 -13.21 20.55 0.60
N VAL A 375 -13.77 19.38 0.91
CA VAL A 375 -13.70 18.18 0.08
C VAL A 375 -14.50 18.35 -1.23
N ASN A 376 -15.69 18.93 -1.20
CA ASN A 376 -16.52 19.11 -2.40
C ASN A 376 -15.94 20.19 -3.33
N ALA A 377 -15.42 21.28 -2.76
CA ALA A 377 -14.74 22.34 -3.52
C ALA A 377 -13.52 21.80 -4.28
N TYR A 378 -12.79 20.84 -3.68
CA TYR A 378 -11.69 20.15 -4.36
C TYR A 378 -12.19 19.32 -5.57
N TYR A 379 -13.28 18.56 -5.43
CA TYR A 379 -13.78 17.73 -6.53
C TYR A 379 -14.36 18.54 -7.70
N GLU A 380 -15.01 19.67 -7.42
CA GLU A 380 -15.46 20.61 -8.46
C GLU A 380 -14.28 21.29 -9.18
N ALA A 381 -13.27 21.75 -8.43
CA ALA A 381 -12.09 22.41 -9.02
C ALA A 381 -11.23 21.48 -9.89
N VAL A 382 -11.24 20.18 -9.61
CA VAL A 382 -10.46 19.17 -10.37
C VAL A 382 -11.28 18.60 -11.56
N GLY A 383 -12.50 19.10 -11.81
CA GLY A 383 -13.31 18.71 -12.96
C GLY A 383 -13.85 17.27 -12.87
N VAL A 384 -13.87 16.66 -11.69
CA VAL A 384 -14.37 15.29 -11.48
C VAL A 384 -15.89 15.33 -11.26
N SER A 385 -16.61 15.81 -12.27
CA SER A 385 -18.08 15.80 -12.32
C SER A 385 -18.58 14.43 -12.79
N MET A 386 -18.33 13.37 -12.01
CA MET A 386 -18.91 12.04 -12.27
C MET A 386 -19.52 11.34 -11.05
N TYR A 387 -19.41 11.88 -9.83
CA TYR A 387 -20.07 11.27 -8.67
C TYR A 387 -21.42 11.92 -8.39
N ARG A 388 -22.46 11.26 -8.92
CA ARG A 388 -23.86 11.42 -8.51
C ARG A 388 -23.96 11.37 -6.98
N SER A 389 -24.68 12.35 -6.43
CA SER A 389 -25.03 12.57 -5.02
C SER A 389 -24.88 11.36 -4.08
N ILE A 390 -23.91 11.42 -3.17
CA ILE A 390 -23.90 10.58 -1.97
C ILE A 390 -25.09 11.05 -1.10
N PRO A 391 -26.02 10.17 -0.70
CA PRO A 391 -27.14 10.56 0.16
C PRO A 391 -26.60 11.06 1.51
N LYS A 392 -27.19 12.14 2.00
CA LYS A 392 -26.83 12.83 3.25
C LYS A 392 -26.69 11.83 4.40
N ALA A 393 -25.46 11.58 4.83
CA ALA A 393 -25.18 10.82 6.03
C ALA A 393 -25.51 11.66 7.27
N VAL A 394 -26.18 11.01 8.21
CA VAL A 394 -26.67 11.51 9.49
C VAL A 394 -25.56 12.18 10.30
N ASN A 395 -25.88 13.34 10.90
CA ASN A 395 -25.03 14.07 11.84
C ASN A 395 -24.60 13.16 13.00
N VAL A 396 -23.37 12.66 12.97
CA VAL A 396 -22.69 12.12 14.14
C VAL A 396 -21.96 13.29 14.82
N VAL A 397 -22.57 13.78 15.90
CA VAL A 397 -21.99 14.79 16.78
C VAL A 397 -20.84 14.14 17.57
N SER A 398 -19.60 14.32 17.10
CA SER A 398 -18.41 14.06 17.90
C SER A 398 -18.21 15.20 18.90
N LYS A 399 -18.72 15.02 20.13
CA LYS A 399 -18.34 15.86 21.28
C LYS A 399 -16.92 15.47 21.70
N THR A 400 -15.95 16.34 21.45
CA THR A 400 -14.66 16.29 22.14
C THR A 400 -14.84 16.92 23.52
N SER A 401 -14.94 16.08 24.54
CA SER A 401 -14.88 16.48 25.94
C SER A 401 -13.42 16.73 26.33
N THR A 402 -13.08 18.00 26.58
CA THR A 402 -11.92 18.38 27.40
C THR A 402 -12.21 18.04 28.85
N THR A 403 -11.37 17.18 29.42
CA THR A 403 -11.33 16.82 30.84
C THR A 403 -10.65 17.94 31.63
N ASP A 404 -11.41 18.68 32.44
CA ASP A 404 -10.89 19.42 33.59
C ASP A 404 -11.19 18.60 34.86
N ASP A 405 -10.13 18.10 35.46
CA ASP A 405 -10.12 17.43 36.75
C ASP A 405 -10.44 18.44 37.86
N THR A 406 -11.60 18.28 38.50
CA THR A 406 -11.82 18.80 39.85
C THR A 406 -12.33 17.66 40.73
N SER A 407 -11.42 17.13 41.55
CA SER A 407 -11.68 16.10 42.54
C SER A 407 -12.41 16.69 43.75
N SER A 408 -13.67 16.31 43.93
CA SER A 408 -14.39 16.45 45.20
C SER A 408 -14.29 15.14 45.99
N ILE A 409 -13.48 15.12 47.04
CA ILE A 409 -13.52 14.08 48.09
C ILE A 409 -14.42 14.58 49.20
N THR A 410 -15.47 13.82 49.51
CA THR A 410 -16.22 13.90 50.76
C THR A 410 -15.84 12.69 51.62
N ASN A 411 -15.40 12.93 52.86
CA ASN A 411 -16.00 12.29 54.03
C ASN A 411 -15.50 12.87 55.38
N GLN A 412 -16.47 12.91 56.29
CA GLN A 412 -16.49 13.25 57.72
C GLN A 412 -15.36 12.54 58.51
N ASN A 413 -14.82 12.99 59.66
CA ASN A 413 -15.42 13.61 60.85
C ASN A 413 -14.32 14.15 61.81
N ASP A 414 -14.77 14.99 62.75
CA ASP A 414 -14.27 15.25 64.12
C ASP A 414 -13.25 16.37 64.48
N LYS A 415 -13.79 17.27 65.33
CA LYS A 415 -13.23 18.07 66.45
C LYS A 415 -12.56 19.43 66.17
N SER A 416 -13.31 20.46 66.58
CA SER A 416 -13.04 21.88 66.90
C SER A 416 -11.82 22.12 67.82
N PRO A 417 -11.39 23.39 68.15
CA PRO A 417 -12.03 24.71 67.89
C PRO A 417 -11.12 25.91 67.45
N VAL A 418 -11.70 26.87 66.68
CA VAL A 418 -11.78 28.37 66.83
C VAL A 418 -10.50 29.21 67.18
N PRO A 419 -10.36 30.52 66.81
CA PRO A 419 -10.74 31.34 65.61
C PRO A 419 -9.48 32.04 64.99
N THR A 420 -9.51 32.86 63.92
CA THR A 420 -9.84 34.31 63.90
C THR A 420 -9.52 34.90 62.51
N GLY A 421 -10.26 35.94 62.08
CA GLY A 421 -9.70 37.01 61.25
C GLY A 421 -10.22 37.11 59.82
N GLY A 422 -11.09 38.09 59.57
CA GLY A 422 -11.67 38.38 58.25
C GLY A 422 -10.84 39.30 57.37
N ARG A 423 -11.32 39.52 56.14
CA ARG A 423 -11.52 40.85 55.52
C ARG A 423 -11.99 40.69 54.08
N THR A 424 -13.10 41.37 53.80
CA THR A 424 -13.70 41.59 52.48
C THR A 424 -12.92 42.68 51.74
N ALA A 425 -12.65 42.50 50.44
CA ALA A 425 -12.36 43.61 49.54
C ALA A 425 -12.81 43.27 48.11
N VAL A 426 -13.69 44.13 47.60
CA VAL A 426 -14.20 44.21 46.23
C VAL A 426 -13.15 44.92 45.37
N ILE A 427 -12.85 44.41 44.17
CA ILE A 427 -12.08 45.15 43.16
C ILE A 427 -12.80 45.12 41.81
N ILE A 428 -13.05 46.34 41.33
CA ILE A 428 -13.68 46.75 40.09
C ILE A 428 -12.67 46.65 38.93
N SER A 429 -13.11 46.12 37.79
CA SER A 429 -12.32 46.01 36.55
C SER A 429 -12.21 47.35 35.80
N ALA A 430 -11.03 47.64 35.27
CA ALA A 430 -10.80 48.68 34.25
C ALA A 430 -9.83 48.18 33.16
N PRO A 431 -9.89 48.73 31.93
CA PRO A 431 -9.45 48.03 30.71
C PRO A 431 -8.01 48.34 30.27
N VAL A 432 -7.44 47.35 29.58
CA VAL A 432 -6.06 47.29 29.05
C VAL A 432 -5.89 48.15 27.79
N ARG A 433 -4.79 48.93 27.72
CA ARG A 433 -4.28 49.63 26.53
C ARG A 433 -3.15 48.85 25.84
N PRO A 434 -2.91 49.07 24.53
CA PRO A 434 -1.99 48.26 23.72
C PRO A 434 -0.53 48.67 23.86
N VAL A 435 0.37 47.67 23.80
CA VAL A 435 1.83 47.83 23.90
C VAL A 435 2.44 48.10 22.52
N ARG A 436 3.30 49.12 22.47
CA ARG A 436 4.14 49.53 21.33
C ARG A 436 5.33 48.59 21.15
N LEU A 437 5.64 48.28 19.89
CA LEU A 437 6.90 47.70 19.42
C LEU A 437 8.02 48.75 19.42
N SER A 438 9.21 48.35 19.87
CA SER A 438 10.47 49.06 19.61
C SER A 438 11.64 48.08 19.50
N ASN A 439 12.29 48.15 18.34
CA ASN A 439 13.74 48.12 18.04
C ASN A 439 14.66 47.07 18.69
N LEU A 440 15.45 46.39 17.84
CA LEU A 440 16.90 46.07 17.98
C LEU A 440 17.41 45.39 16.66
N PRO A 441 18.73 45.29 16.40
CA PRO A 441 19.31 45.86 15.18
C PRO A 441 20.04 44.89 14.24
N SER A 442 20.36 45.44 13.06
CA SER A 442 21.23 44.97 11.98
C SER A 442 22.57 44.35 12.41
N HIS A 443 22.93 43.20 11.84
CA HIS A 443 24.34 42.82 11.65
C HIS A 443 24.60 41.99 10.37
N CYS A 444 25.36 42.63 9.48
CA CYS A 444 26.41 42.18 8.57
C CYS A 444 26.50 40.70 8.11
N SER A 445 26.43 40.53 6.80
CA SER A 445 26.88 39.35 6.05
C SER A 445 28.41 39.29 5.95
N GLN A 446 29.00 38.13 6.21
CA GLN A 446 30.29 37.74 5.62
C GLN A 446 30.25 36.27 5.25
N MET A 447 30.61 36.02 3.99
CA MET A 447 30.72 34.71 3.38
C MET A 447 32.04 34.07 3.79
N SER A 448 32.01 32.81 4.21
CA SER A 448 33.17 31.91 4.20
C SER A 448 32.78 30.69 3.37
N GLN A 449 33.39 30.59 2.19
CA GLN A 449 33.47 29.38 1.39
C GLN A 449 34.64 28.57 1.97
N ASP A 450 34.33 27.45 2.61
CA ASP A 450 35.32 26.42 2.89
C ASP A 450 35.23 25.40 1.74
N HIS A 451 36.30 25.32 0.96
CA HIS A 451 36.59 24.24 0.01
C HIS A 451 37.16 23.08 0.81
N ASP A 452 36.38 22.01 0.95
CA ASP A 452 36.90 20.71 1.36
C ASP A 452 37.37 19.99 0.09
N ASP A 453 38.68 19.95 -0.10
CA ASP A 453 39.38 19.12 -1.08
C ASP A 453 39.36 17.66 -0.56
N ASP A 454 38.37 16.88 -1.01
CA ASP A 454 38.36 15.42 -0.86
C ASP A 454 39.19 14.82 -2.00
N GLU A 455 40.43 14.43 -1.71
CA GLU A 455 41.26 13.61 -2.60
C GLU A 455 40.62 12.21 -2.75
N GLU A 456 40.11 11.92 -3.95
CA GLU A 456 39.65 10.59 -4.35
C GLU A 456 40.88 9.70 -4.63
N GLU A 457 41.25 8.82 -3.69
CA GLU A 457 42.13 7.69 -3.97
C GLU A 457 41.37 6.65 -4.79
N GLU A 458 41.72 6.52 -6.07
CA GLU A 458 41.28 5.46 -6.97
C GLU A 458 42.07 4.17 -6.66
N ASP A 459 41.49 3.29 -5.84
CA ASP A 459 41.97 1.91 -5.69
C ASP A 459 41.54 1.08 -6.91
N GLU A 460 42.47 0.88 -7.85
CA GLU A 460 42.35 -0.06 -8.97
C GLU A 460 42.54 -1.50 -8.47
N ASP A 461 41.47 -2.15 -7.99
CA ASP A 461 41.47 -3.59 -7.72
C ASP A 461 41.37 -4.39 -9.04
N GLU A 462 42.51 -4.94 -9.48
CA GLU A 462 42.62 -5.99 -10.50
C GLU A 462 41.77 -7.21 -10.10
N VAL A 463 40.68 -7.46 -10.83
CA VAL A 463 39.83 -8.65 -10.65
C VAL A 463 40.37 -9.76 -11.54
N GLU A 464 41.07 -10.74 -10.94
CA GLU A 464 41.43 -11.98 -11.62
C GLU A 464 40.17 -12.81 -11.95
N ASP A 465 40.06 -13.19 -13.22
CA ASP A 465 38.94 -13.91 -13.81
C ASP A 465 39.00 -15.40 -13.42
N VAL A 466 38.30 -15.77 -12.34
CA VAL A 466 38.17 -17.17 -11.91
C VAL A 466 36.94 -17.79 -12.57
N THR A 467 37.16 -18.59 -13.61
CA THR A 467 36.13 -19.43 -14.22
C THR A 467 35.58 -20.46 -13.22
N PRO A 468 34.25 -20.58 -13.05
CA PRO A 468 33.67 -21.61 -12.19
C PRO A 468 33.76 -23.01 -12.84
N PRO A 469 33.92 -24.08 -12.04
CA PRO A 469 33.98 -25.44 -12.55
C PRO A 469 32.60 -25.91 -13.08
N PRO A 470 32.60 -26.85 -14.05
CA PRO A 470 31.36 -27.32 -14.68
C PRO A 470 30.49 -28.13 -13.71
N ASN A 471 29.19 -27.86 -13.78
CA ASN A 471 28.14 -28.51 -13.02
C ASN A 471 27.91 -29.95 -13.55
N PRO A 472 28.07 -31.01 -12.73
CA PRO A 472 28.07 -32.40 -13.22
C PRO A 472 26.67 -33.05 -13.31
N TRP A 473 25.58 -32.29 -13.40
CA TRP A 473 24.22 -32.84 -13.46
C TRP A 473 23.42 -32.30 -14.65
N GLN A 474 23.76 -32.78 -15.85
CA GLN A 474 22.87 -32.76 -16.99
C GLN A 474 23.02 -34.09 -17.74
N ASN A 475 22.02 -34.97 -17.61
CA ASN A 475 21.64 -35.97 -18.59
C ASN A 475 20.12 -36.21 -18.50
N ASP A 476 19.48 -35.94 -19.63
CA ASP A 476 18.43 -36.67 -20.34
C ASP A 476 17.04 -36.95 -19.72
N ASP A 477 16.07 -36.27 -20.35
CA ASP A 477 14.84 -36.80 -20.98
C ASP A 477 13.87 -37.68 -20.19
N GLN A 478 12.67 -37.13 -19.95
CA GLN A 478 11.40 -37.58 -20.55
C GLN A 478 10.21 -36.82 -19.93
N TYR A 479 9.61 -35.88 -20.67
CA TYR A 479 8.29 -35.32 -20.34
C TYR A 479 7.25 -35.80 -21.34
N GLN A 480 6.33 -36.65 -20.87
CA GLN A 480 5.09 -36.99 -21.58
C GLN A 480 4.09 -35.84 -21.45
N GLU A 481 3.63 -35.32 -22.59
CA GLU A 481 2.51 -34.40 -22.71
C GLU A 481 1.20 -35.09 -22.27
N GLN A 482 0.61 -34.65 -21.15
CA GLN A 482 -0.77 -34.95 -20.79
C GLN A 482 -1.69 -33.83 -21.30
N ARG A 483 -2.63 -34.20 -22.19
CA ARG A 483 -3.69 -33.30 -22.66
C ARG A 483 -4.71 -33.03 -21.54
N PRO A 484 -5.21 -31.78 -21.37
CA PRO A 484 -6.26 -31.49 -20.42
C PRO A 484 -7.64 -32.01 -20.89
N ALA A 485 -8.43 -32.48 -19.93
CA ALA A 485 -9.78 -33.00 -20.12
C ALA A 485 -10.80 -31.90 -20.53
N PRO A 486 -11.90 -32.26 -21.23
CA PRO A 486 -12.88 -31.32 -21.73
C PRO A 486 -13.73 -30.68 -20.62
N ILE A 487 -13.97 -29.38 -20.76
CA ILE A 487 -14.76 -28.52 -19.87
C ILE A 487 -16.24 -28.94 -19.92
N GLN A 488 -16.81 -29.32 -18.77
CA GLN A 488 -18.25 -29.58 -18.62
C GLN A 488 -19.03 -28.26 -18.61
N ARG A 489 -20.16 -28.23 -19.33
CA ARG A 489 -21.09 -27.10 -19.37
C ARG A 489 -21.84 -26.97 -18.02
N PRO A 490 -22.08 -25.74 -17.53
CA PRO A 490 -22.86 -25.54 -16.31
C PRO A 490 -24.33 -25.93 -16.51
N ALA A 491 -24.91 -26.56 -15.47
CA ALA A 491 -26.30 -26.96 -15.43
C ALA A 491 -27.28 -25.76 -15.43
N PRO A 492 -28.50 -25.92 -15.96
CA PRO A 492 -29.49 -24.84 -16.03
C PRO A 492 -29.95 -24.37 -14.65
N ILE A 493 -30.17 -23.05 -14.56
CA ILE A 493 -30.58 -22.33 -13.35
C ILE A 493 -31.96 -22.83 -12.89
N VAL A 494 -32.01 -23.44 -11.70
CA VAL A 494 -33.25 -23.82 -11.02
C VAL A 494 -33.96 -22.56 -10.55
N VAL A 495 -35.13 -22.27 -11.13
CA VAL A 495 -35.97 -21.14 -10.72
C VAL A 495 -36.60 -21.44 -9.36
N ASP A 496 -36.34 -20.58 -8.40
CA ASP A 496 -36.73 -20.69 -7.00
C ASP A 496 -38.27 -20.73 -6.83
N GLN A 497 -38.81 -21.91 -6.53
CA GLN A 497 -40.26 -22.19 -6.40
C GLN A 497 -40.90 -21.50 -5.18
N THR A 498 -40.12 -20.91 -4.28
CA THR A 498 -40.62 -20.30 -3.05
C THR A 498 -41.27 -18.91 -3.26
N PHE A 499 -40.90 -18.22 -4.33
CA PHE A 499 -41.33 -16.84 -4.57
C PHE A 499 -42.71 -16.72 -5.26
N THR A 500 -43.04 -17.69 -6.12
CA THR A 500 -44.33 -17.75 -6.83
C THR A 500 -45.51 -17.89 -5.88
N GLY A 501 -45.32 -18.51 -4.72
CA GLY A 501 -46.35 -18.64 -3.68
C GLY A 501 -46.77 -17.30 -3.06
N MET A 502 -45.82 -16.39 -2.78
CA MET A 502 -46.13 -15.10 -2.15
C MET A 502 -46.68 -14.05 -3.13
N ALA A 503 -46.17 -14.03 -4.37
CA ALA A 503 -46.66 -13.12 -5.40
C ALA A 503 -48.14 -13.38 -5.77
N SER A 504 -48.60 -14.64 -5.65
CA SER A 504 -49.97 -15.05 -5.94
C SER A 504 -51.04 -14.53 -4.94
N ARG A 505 -50.63 -13.87 -3.85
CA ARG A 505 -51.54 -13.30 -2.84
C ARG A 505 -51.64 -11.77 -2.89
N LEU A 506 -50.81 -11.10 -3.70
CA LEU A 506 -50.83 -9.65 -3.83
C LEU A 506 -51.93 -9.19 -4.81
N PRO A 507 -52.54 -8.01 -4.62
CA PRO A 507 -53.41 -7.37 -5.61
C PRO A 507 -52.71 -7.19 -6.97
N PRO A 508 -53.45 -7.17 -8.10
CA PRO A 508 -52.87 -7.11 -9.45
C PRO A 508 -51.88 -5.93 -9.66
N GLU A 509 -52.22 -4.76 -9.13
CA GLU A 509 -51.38 -3.55 -9.24
C GLU A 509 -50.01 -3.72 -8.53
N GLN A 510 -49.99 -4.39 -7.37
CA GLN A 510 -48.76 -4.65 -6.63
C GLN A 510 -47.89 -5.72 -7.31
N ARG A 511 -48.51 -6.70 -7.99
CA ARG A 511 -47.76 -7.68 -8.80
C ARG A 511 -47.08 -7.02 -9.99
N ALA A 512 -47.75 -6.08 -10.67
CA ALA A 512 -47.15 -5.36 -11.79
C ALA A 512 -45.90 -4.58 -11.37
N ILE A 513 -45.96 -3.88 -10.23
CA ILE A 513 -44.80 -3.15 -9.68
C ILE A 513 -43.66 -4.12 -9.32
N LEU A 514 -43.98 -5.26 -8.71
CA LEU A 514 -42.99 -6.26 -8.30
C LEU A 514 -42.33 -6.96 -9.49
N LEU A 515 -43.08 -7.16 -10.59
CA LEU A 515 -42.55 -7.65 -11.86
C LEU A 515 -41.60 -6.64 -12.51
N GLN A 516 -41.98 -5.35 -12.55
CA GLN A 516 -41.09 -4.29 -13.05
C GLN A 516 -39.79 -4.19 -12.25
N PHE A 517 -39.85 -4.39 -10.93
CA PHE A 517 -38.65 -4.39 -10.09
C PHE A 517 -37.73 -5.58 -10.40
N ARG A 518 -38.30 -6.77 -10.58
CA ARG A 518 -37.53 -7.97 -10.98
C ARG A 518 -36.91 -7.85 -12.36
N GLU A 519 -37.65 -7.29 -13.31
CA GLU A 519 -37.12 -7.05 -14.65
C GLU A 519 -35.95 -6.08 -14.62
N LYS A 520 -36.05 -5.02 -13.81
CA LYS A 520 -34.95 -4.08 -13.58
C LYS A 520 -33.74 -4.74 -12.91
N GLU A 521 -33.94 -5.60 -11.91
CA GLU A 521 -32.87 -6.38 -11.30
C GLU A 521 -32.22 -7.36 -12.29
N ALA A 522 -33.01 -8.00 -13.15
CA ALA A 522 -32.51 -8.91 -14.18
C ALA A 522 -31.65 -8.16 -15.21
N ARG A 523 -32.13 -7.00 -15.69
CA ARG A 523 -31.35 -6.11 -16.60
C ARG A 523 -30.06 -5.64 -15.93
N GLN A 524 -30.09 -5.28 -14.64
CA GLN A 524 -28.90 -4.87 -13.90
C GLN A 524 -27.89 -6.02 -13.74
N LYS A 525 -28.35 -7.24 -13.44
CA LYS A 525 -27.47 -8.42 -13.36
C LYS A 525 -26.86 -8.77 -14.72
N GLN A 526 -27.65 -8.66 -15.80
CA GLN A 526 -27.17 -8.89 -17.16
C GLN A 526 -26.12 -7.85 -17.56
N GLN A 527 -26.33 -6.57 -17.22
CA GLN A 527 -25.35 -5.51 -17.43
C GLN A 527 -24.04 -5.77 -16.66
N GLN A 528 -24.13 -6.18 -15.39
CA GLN A 528 -22.95 -6.56 -14.60
C GLN A 528 -22.20 -7.76 -15.18
N GLN A 529 -22.91 -8.75 -15.72
CA GLN A 529 -22.29 -9.88 -16.41
C GLN A 529 -21.58 -9.47 -17.69
N ARG A 530 -22.18 -8.58 -18.51
CA ARG A 530 -21.54 -8.02 -19.71
C ARG A 530 -20.28 -7.22 -19.36
N GLU A 531 -20.34 -6.36 -18.33
CA GLU A 531 -19.17 -5.61 -17.85
C GLU A 531 -18.08 -6.55 -17.32
N ALA A 532 -18.43 -7.60 -16.58
CA ALA A 532 -17.47 -8.58 -16.10
C ALA A 532 -16.81 -9.37 -17.24
N GLN A 533 -17.56 -9.72 -18.29
CA GLN A 533 -17.01 -10.36 -19.49
C GLN A 533 -16.08 -9.40 -20.25
N ARG A 534 -16.46 -8.14 -20.41
CA ARG A 534 -15.61 -7.09 -21.02
C ARG A 534 -14.29 -6.94 -20.27
N MET A 535 -14.33 -6.84 -18.94
CA MET A 535 -13.12 -6.75 -18.10
C MET A 535 -12.22 -7.98 -18.22
N ARG A 536 -12.79 -9.19 -18.35
CA ARG A 536 -12.01 -10.42 -18.60
C ARG A 536 -11.33 -10.37 -19.96
N ARG A 537 -12.05 -9.97 -21.02
CA ARG A 537 -11.50 -9.81 -22.38
C ARG A 537 -10.36 -8.79 -22.41
N GLU A 538 -10.55 -7.62 -21.80
CA GLU A 538 -9.53 -6.57 -21.73
C GLU A 538 -8.27 -7.04 -20.99
N LYS A 539 -8.43 -7.77 -19.89
CA LYS A 539 -7.30 -8.37 -19.17
C LYS A 539 -6.53 -9.38 -20.04
N THR A 540 -7.23 -10.21 -20.81
CA THR A 540 -6.60 -11.16 -21.74
C THR A 540 -5.82 -10.43 -22.84
N LEU A 541 -6.37 -9.35 -23.40
CA LEU A 541 -5.67 -8.53 -24.41
C LEU A 541 -4.41 -7.86 -23.84
N GLN A 542 -4.47 -7.34 -22.60
CA GLN A 542 -3.29 -6.79 -21.93
C GLN A 542 -2.20 -7.85 -21.71
N GLU A 543 -2.59 -9.07 -21.36
CA GLU A 543 -1.66 -10.18 -21.16
C GLU A 543 -0.99 -10.61 -22.47
N ILE A 544 -1.75 -10.66 -23.58
CA ILE A 544 -1.21 -10.92 -24.92
C ILE A 544 -0.24 -9.81 -25.33
N ALA A 545 -0.62 -8.54 -25.20
CA ALA A 545 0.23 -7.41 -25.55
C ALA A 545 1.54 -7.39 -24.73
N TYR A 546 1.46 -7.74 -23.45
CA TYR A 546 2.63 -7.88 -22.59
C TYR A 546 3.57 -9.01 -23.05
N GLN A 547 3.02 -10.16 -23.44
CA GLN A 547 3.83 -11.27 -23.96
C GLN A 547 4.51 -10.92 -25.30
N VAL A 548 3.80 -10.26 -26.22
CA VAL A 548 4.38 -9.81 -27.50
C VAL A 548 5.51 -8.81 -27.28
N GLY A 549 5.31 -7.81 -26.41
CA GLY A 549 6.35 -6.83 -26.07
C GLY A 549 7.56 -7.44 -25.37
N ARG A 550 7.39 -8.59 -24.69
CA ARG A 550 8.50 -9.34 -24.08
C ARG A 550 9.28 -10.17 -25.10
N SER A 551 8.61 -10.77 -26.10
CA SER A 551 9.29 -11.49 -27.17
C SER A 551 10.14 -10.57 -28.05
N GLU A 552 9.69 -9.33 -28.30
CA GLU A 552 10.44 -8.36 -29.10
C GLU A 552 11.69 -7.86 -28.37
N ARG A 553 11.65 -7.70 -27.05
CA ARG A 553 12.84 -7.29 -26.26
C ARG A 553 13.87 -8.39 -26.09
N ASN A 554 13.47 -9.66 -26.10
CA ASN A 554 14.40 -10.79 -25.97
C ASN A 554 14.94 -11.29 -27.32
N GLY A 555 14.44 -10.77 -28.46
CA GLY A 555 14.90 -11.14 -29.80
C GLY A 555 16.08 -10.33 -30.35
N GLY A 556 16.56 -9.30 -29.64
CA GLY A 556 17.64 -8.43 -30.10
C GLY A 556 18.97 -8.73 -29.44
N GLY A 557 19.90 -9.37 -30.16
CA GLY A 557 21.33 -9.34 -29.80
C GLY A 557 22.11 -10.66 -29.87
N GLY A 558 21.86 -11.51 -30.87
CA GLY A 558 22.76 -12.62 -31.21
C GLY A 558 23.56 -12.31 -32.47
N MET A 559 24.49 -11.35 -32.41
CA MET A 559 25.46 -11.11 -33.49
C MET A 559 26.49 -12.25 -33.48
N MET A 560 26.21 -13.35 -34.21
CA MET A 560 27.22 -14.37 -34.50
C MET A 560 28.12 -13.87 -35.63
N ASN A 561 29.40 -13.69 -35.32
CA ASN A 561 30.48 -13.59 -36.31
C ASN A 561 30.63 -14.93 -37.03
N TYR A 562 30.20 -15.01 -38.29
CA TYR A 562 30.62 -16.06 -39.21
C TYR A 562 31.61 -15.48 -40.22
N GLN A 563 32.86 -15.95 -40.13
CA GLN A 563 33.86 -15.77 -41.17
C GLN A 563 33.53 -16.66 -42.38
N ALA A 564 33.58 -16.01 -43.55
CA ALA A 564 33.98 -16.50 -44.86
C ALA A 564 33.35 -17.79 -45.43
N GLY A 565 32.61 -17.61 -46.52
CA GLY A 565 32.60 -18.55 -47.64
C GLY A 565 31.25 -18.69 -48.35
N GLY A 566 31.19 -18.26 -49.61
CA GLY A 566 30.24 -18.82 -50.57
C GLY A 566 29.16 -17.87 -51.07
N VAL A 567 29.33 -17.46 -52.33
CA VAL A 567 28.36 -16.78 -53.20
C VAL A 567 27.13 -17.65 -53.39
N TYR A 568 25.94 -17.16 -53.02
CA TYR A 568 24.67 -17.43 -53.70
C TYR A 568 23.72 -16.25 -53.47
N VAL A 569 23.33 -15.60 -54.57
CA VAL A 569 22.31 -14.55 -54.60
C VAL A 569 20.94 -15.22 -54.67
N ALA A 570 20.14 -15.08 -53.61
CA ALA A 570 18.71 -15.38 -53.63
C ALA A 570 17.95 -14.16 -53.11
N SER A 571 17.04 -13.68 -53.94
CA SER A 571 16.22 -12.48 -53.74
C SER A 571 15.32 -12.58 -52.51
N ALA A 572 15.35 -11.54 -51.67
CA ALA A 572 14.45 -11.39 -50.53
C ALA A 572 13.02 -11.04 -50.99
N PRO A 573 11.96 -11.57 -50.33
CA PRO A 573 10.60 -11.10 -50.54
C PRO A 573 10.32 -9.82 -49.74
N ASN A 574 9.52 -8.94 -50.35
CA ASN A 574 9.06 -7.65 -49.83
C ASN A 574 8.31 -7.78 -48.48
N PRO A 575 8.58 -6.91 -47.48
CA PRO A 575 7.74 -6.78 -46.30
C PRO A 575 6.63 -5.76 -46.59
N ARG A 576 5.52 -6.25 -47.15
CA ARG A 576 4.24 -5.55 -47.14
C ARG A 576 3.19 -6.57 -46.72
N ASP A 577 3.04 -6.78 -45.42
CA ASP A 577 1.81 -7.29 -44.84
C ASP A 577 1.73 -6.85 -43.37
N GLY A 578 0.52 -6.41 -42.98
CA GLY A 578 0.23 -5.57 -41.82
C GLY A 578 0.48 -6.19 -40.45
N CYS A 579 0.48 -5.31 -39.44
CA CYS A 579 0.63 -5.63 -38.03
C CYS A 579 -0.38 -6.70 -37.58
N PHE A 580 0.14 -7.75 -36.93
CA PHE A 580 -0.64 -8.84 -36.34
C PHE A 580 -1.69 -8.34 -35.29
N VAL A 581 -1.46 -7.15 -34.73
CA VAL A 581 -2.36 -6.48 -33.79
C VAL A 581 -3.61 -5.93 -34.48
N ASP A 582 -3.49 -5.41 -35.71
CA ASP A 582 -4.61 -4.83 -36.45
C ASP A 582 -5.61 -5.89 -36.91
N ASN A 583 -5.14 -7.10 -37.23
CA ASN A 583 -5.99 -8.24 -37.61
C ASN A 583 -6.75 -8.83 -36.41
N ALA A 584 -6.16 -8.83 -35.20
CA ALA A 584 -6.87 -9.29 -34.00
C ALA A 584 -8.00 -8.32 -33.65
N GLN A 585 -7.75 -7.02 -33.77
CA GLN A 585 -8.74 -5.98 -33.47
C GLN A 585 -9.91 -5.98 -34.46
N GLN A 586 -9.65 -6.17 -35.77
CA GLN A 586 -10.70 -6.33 -36.79
C GLN A 586 -11.57 -7.58 -36.60
N TYR A 587 -10.99 -8.70 -36.11
CA TYR A 587 -11.76 -9.93 -35.88
C TYR A 587 -12.75 -9.78 -34.71
N PHE A 588 -12.45 -8.91 -33.73
CA PHE A 588 -13.31 -8.66 -32.57
C PHE A 588 -14.37 -7.58 -32.82
N GLU A 589 -14.07 -6.57 -33.64
CA GLU A 589 -15.06 -5.57 -34.07
C GLU A 589 -16.18 -6.23 -34.91
N GLN A 590 -15.88 -7.29 -35.67
CA GLN A 590 -16.89 -8.08 -36.40
C GLN A 590 -17.76 -8.99 -35.51
N GLU A 591 -17.28 -9.42 -34.34
CA GLU A 591 -18.11 -10.17 -33.37
C GLU A 591 -19.07 -9.24 -32.61
N GLU A 592 -18.69 -7.98 -32.39
CA GLU A 592 -19.53 -6.99 -31.68
C GLU A 592 -20.70 -6.50 -32.54
N GLU A 593 -20.56 -6.46 -33.87
CA GLU A 593 -21.65 -6.13 -34.82
C GLU A 593 -22.67 -7.28 -35.02
N GLN A 594 -22.37 -8.53 -34.62
CA GLN A 594 -23.29 -9.67 -34.78
C GLN A 594 -24.15 -9.98 -33.54
N GLU A 595 -23.96 -9.29 -32.41
CA GLU A 595 -24.72 -9.51 -31.16
C GLU A 595 -25.83 -8.47 -30.90
N GLU A 596 -26.15 -7.57 -31.84
CA GLU A 596 -27.30 -6.65 -31.73
C GLU A 596 -28.62 -7.28 -32.21
N GLU A 597 -29.58 -7.29 -31.29
CA GLU A 597 -31.02 -7.61 -31.37
C GLU A 597 -31.48 -9.08 -31.48
N PRO A 598 -32.09 -9.64 -30.42
CA PRO A 598 -33.27 -10.48 -30.59
C PRO A 598 -34.52 -9.59 -30.75
N GLU A 599 -35.21 -9.73 -31.89
CA GLU A 599 -36.54 -9.16 -32.13
C GLU A 599 -37.50 -9.50 -30.96
N GLU A 600 -38.23 -8.49 -30.48
CA GLU A 600 -39.28 -8.62 -29.48
C GLU A 600 -40.40 -9.57 -29.97
N VAL A 601 -40.76 -10.57 -29.14
CA VAL A 601 -41.99 -11.39 -29.27
C VAL A 601 -42.90 -11.14 -28.07
#